data_AF-U3ATP0-F1
#
_entry.id   AF-U3ATP0-F1
#
_cell.length_a   1.000
_cell.length_b   1.000
_cell.length_c   1.000
_cell.angle_alpha   90.00
_cell.angle_beta   90.00
_cell.angle_gamma   90.00
#
_symmetry.space_group_name_H-M   'P 1'
#
loop_
_entity.id
_entity.type
_entity.pdbx_description
1 polymer ?
#
loop_
_entity_poly.entity_id
_entity_poly.type
_entity_poly.pdbx_seq_one_letter_code
_entity_poly.pdbx_strand_id
1 'polypeptide(L)' 'MTKRQRRTFSSEFKMEEASLVLDQEYSIPEAARSIDVGEMALRRWVEQLKLERSR' A
#
# COMPACT_ATOMS: atom_id res chain seq x y z
N MET A 1 -6.27 27.83 0.96
CA MET A 1 -5.92 26.77 -0.02
C MET A 1 -4.95 25.80 0.64
N THR A 2 -5.44 24.82 1.40
CA THR A 2 -4.56 23.84 2.04
C THR A 2 -4.18 22.81 0.97
N LYS A 3 -2.99 23.00 0.39
CA LYS A 3 -2.32 22.04 -0.49
C LYS A 3 -2.41 20.69 0.23
N ARG A 4 -3.20 19.74 -0.30
CA ARG A 4 -3.16 18.34 0.16
C ARG A 4 -1.70 17.94 0.02
N GLN A 5 -0.96 17.94 1.14
CA GLN A 5 0.39 17.41 1.18
C GLN A 5 0.24 15.99 0.68
N ARG A 6 0.74 15.71 -0.53
CA ARG A 6 0.92 14.34 -0.98
C ARG A 6 1.81 13.73 0.10
N ARG A 7 1.22 12.97 1.02
CA ARG A 7 1.96 12.13 1.96
C ARG A 7 2.86 11.30 1.07
N THR A 8 4.13 11.68 1.02
CA THR A 8 5.13 10.93 0.28
C THR A 8 5.38 9.69 1.12
N PHE A 9 4.62 8.64 0.85
CA PHE A 9 4.88 7.35 1.46
C PHE A 9 6.21 6.85 0.92
N SER A 10 7.17 6.61 1.83
CA SER A 10 8.44 5.98 1.51
C SER A 10 8.22 4.63 0.86
N SER A 11 9.17 4.17 0.05
CA SER A 11 9.06 2.85 -0.60
C SER A 11 8.91 1.74 0.44
N GLU A 12 9.60 1.84 1.58
CA GLU A 12 9.46 0.95 2.73
C GLU A 12 8.04 0.89 3.27
N PHE A 13 7.39 2.04 3.50
CA PHE A 13 6.00 2.08 4.00
C PHE A 13 5.01 1.37 3.06
N LYS A 14 5.21 1.52 1.74
CA LYS A 14 4.38 0.84 0.74
C LYS A 14 4.59 -0.67 0.76
N MET A 15 5.83 -1.11 0.95
CA MET A 15 6.19 -2.52 1.06
C MET A 15 5.69 -3.13 2.36
N GLU A 16 5.77 -2.40 3.49
CA GLU A 16 5.23 -2.84 4.77
C GLU A 16 3.71 -3.05 4.67
N GLU A 17 2.96 -2.07 4.16
CA GLU A 17 1.50 -2.19 3.98
C GLU A 17 1.13 -3.29 2.99
N ALA A 18 1.86 -3.40 1.87
CA ALA A 18 1.65 -4.50 0.92
C ALA A 18 1.97 -5.87 1.53
N SER A 19 2.99 -5.95 2.38
CA SER A 19 3.35 -7.19 3.08
C SER A 19 2.31 -7.51 4.12
N LEU A 20 1.75 -6.52 4.81
CA LEU A 20 0.69 -6.70 5.79
C LEU A 20 -0.58 -7.27 5.14
N VAL A 21 -0.97 -6.77 3.97
CA VAL A 21 -2.08 -7.32 3.17
C VAL A 21 -1.82 -8.78 2.75
N LEU A 22 -0.59 -9.11 2.36
CA LEU A 22 -0.23 -10.45 1.90
C LEU A 22 -0.01 -11.47 3.02
N ASP A 23 0.52 -11.02 4.16
CA ASP A 23 0.99 -11.87 5.24
C ASP A 23 -0.03 -12.01 6.37
N GLN A 24 -0.80 -10.94 6.65
CA GLN A 24 -1.84 -10.93 7.69
C GLN A 24 -3.26 -11.13 7.12
N GLU A 25 -3.39 -11.58 5.87
CA GLU A 25 -4.68 -11.76 5.16
C GLU A 25 -5.58 -10.52 5.18
N TYR A 26 -4.98 -9.34 5.32
CA TYR A 26 -5.72 -8.09 5.34
C TYR A 26 -6.33 -7.83 3.96
N SER A 27 -7.60 -7.45 3.92
CA SER A 27 -8.24 -7.13 2.65
C SER A 27 -7.72 -5.80 2.10
N ILE A 28 -7.38 -5.75 0.80
CA ILE A 28 -7.01 -4.51 0.09
C ILE A 28 -7.95 -3.33 0.42
N PRO A 29 -9.29 -3.46 0.36
CA PRO A 29 -10.19 -2.36 0.73
C PRO A 29 -10.07 -1.90 2.19
N GLU A 30 -9.67 -2.79 3.09
CA GLU A 30 -9.61 -2.54 4.53
C GLU A 30 -8.30 -1.85 4.91
N ALA A 31 -7.18 -2.36 4.38
CA ALA A 31 -5.88 -1.70 4.50
C ALA A 31 -5.90 -0.32 3.83
N ALA A 32 -6.49 -0.20 2.63
CA ALA A 32 -6.57 1.08 1.92
C ALA A 32 -7.33 2.14 2.72
N ARG A 33 -8.41 1.74 3.42
CA ARG A 33 -9.15 2.61 4.34
C ARG A 33 -8.35 2.97 5.58
N SER A 34 -7.54 2.06 6.11
CA SER A 34 -6.72 2.28 7.30
C SER A 34 -5.68 3.40 7.09
N ILE A 35 -5.05 3.44 5.92
CA ILE A 35 -4.03 4.44 5.57
C ILE A 35 -4.56 5.62 4.71
N ASP A 36 -5.88 5.70 4.51
CA ASP A 36 -6.55 6.72 3.67
C ASP A 36 -5.95 6.80 2.26
N VAL A 37 -5.72 5.65 1.62
CA VAL A 37 -5.29 5.57 0.21
C VAL A 37 -6.38 4.96 -0.66
N GLY A 38 -6.33 5.26 -1.95
CA GLY A 38 -7.21 4.59 -2.91
C GLY A 38 -6.84 3.10 -3.04
N GLU A 39 -7.84 2.24 -3.13
CA GLU A 39 -7.68 0.78 -3.29
C GLU A 39 -6.74 0.42 -4.46
N MET A 40 -6.80 1.19 -5.55
CA MET A 40 -5.91 1.02 -6.70
C MET A 40 -4.44 1.32 -6.39
N ALA A 41 -4.16 2.26 -5.48
CA ALA A 41 -2.80 2.55 -5.05
C ALA A 41 -2.22 1.38 -4.26
N LEU A 42 -3.00 0.85 -3.30
CA LEU A 42 -2.58 -0.30 -2.51
C LEU A 42 -2.44 -1.56 -3.37
N ARG A 43 -3.35 -1.79 -4.32
CA ARG A 43 -3.22 -2.90 -5.28
C ARG A 43 -1.90 -2.82 -6.06
N ARG A 44 -1.51 -1.63 -6.55
CA ARG A 44 -0.20 -1.46 -7.23
C ARG A 44 0.98 -1.76 -6.30
N TRP A 45 0.90 -1.41 -5.02
CA TRP A 45 1.98 -1.71 -4.07
C TRP A 45 2.09 -3.21 -3.81
N VAL A 46 0.97 -3.90 -3.67
CA VAL A 46 0.91 -5.37 -3.52
C VAL A 46 1.48 -6.08 -4.75
N GLU A 47 1.13 -5.63 -5.96
CA GLU A 47 1.69 -6.20 -7.19
C GLU A 47 3.19 -5.96 -7.31
N GLN A 48 3.68 -4.76 -6.97
CA GLN A 48 5.12 -4.47 -6.92
C GLN A 48 5.84 -5.39 -5.93
N LEU A 49 5.31 -5.54 -4.71
CA LEU A 49 5.92 -6.40 -3.70
C LEU A 49 5.95 -7.88 -4.14
N LYS A 50 4.90 -8.36 -4.83
CA LYS A 50 4.89 -9.72 -5.40
C LYS A 50 5.95 -9.90 -6.48
N LEU A 51 6.13 -8.92 -7.36
CA LEU A 51 7.17 -8.95 -8.39
C LEU A 51 8.57 -8.94 -7.76
N GLU A 52 8.79 -8.16 -6.70
CA GLU A 52 10.06 -8.14 -5.96
C GLU A 52 10.33 -9.47 -5.22
N ARG A 53 9.31 -10.07 -4.59
CA ARG A 53 9.43 -11.38 -3.93
C ARG A 53 9.59 -12.56 -4.89
N SER A 54 9.16 -12.41 -6.14
CA SER A 54 9.21 -13.46 -7.16
C SER A 54 10.53 -13.47 -7.97
N ARG A 55 11.48 -12.59 -7.65
CA ARG A 55 12.75 -12.45 -8.37
C ARG A 55 13.92 -13.12 -7.67
#